data_AF-A0A1M3NBP9-F1
#
_entry.id   AF-A0A1M3NBP9-F1
#
_cell.length_a   1.000
_cell.length_b   1.000
_cell.length_c   1.000
_cell.angle_alpha   90.00
_cell.angle_beta   90.00
_cell.angle_gamma   90.00
#
_symmetry.space_group_name_H-M   'P 1'
#
loop_
_entity.id
_entity.type
_entity.pdbx_description
1 polymer ?
#
loop_
_entity_poly.entity_id
_entity_poly.type
_entity_poly.pdbx_seq_one_letter_code
_entity_poly.pdbx_strand_id
1 'polypeptide(L)'
;MILSRIWYVILAILLAAAYYIVALAVGQYNRRNQAAMEETLKADSQVVSWAMQVDARRRLDVLLLAAVDPSIAKSIRGANGKDAVPAASKDEGAKALRAFNEKLPADYKNDVLFIADREGRLVAQVGYDAVNGFGEFELGGYPAVFDALHGFLRDDTWVWGGRIARVVTRPVEDEVGQPPIGAVVALRWVDNSFAKEIGKRTRTNIAFFALGQRVASAASTDGFDENSLEALGSDLKAVGEDKGFKENGRTDVRPLGDDKGGVLFVRLPGDAWELGGGFAVARPKVAISSPTGFLVGADDTDKKNVKLWLAGVIVGAAALFGFLFSYLEHSRPMREMKNQAEKLKNGQIDTLNLPRFRGGYRPIATDINAGIQRVVEKGGGTARKPADLESILGPVPAQPSMSAFSFPLPEGSAPPQPVPSNPGTHTGANPAGPGATGNNGRFPGAPPPPNTRPGLPPPVNAAPSTPGFGQPERTMAMSGAAPQAGGFAGGGPPPVPSPAGKLGAPPPTPFPAVSSAKKLGKDEEEQTMVAQPSADLISAATGANPALDPAAEWQQVYEDFIRTKRECGEPTDGLTFEKFQQTLKKNRDALIQRHGCKRVKFSVYVKEGRASLKATPVRD
;
A
#
# COMPACT_ATOMS: atom_id res chain seq x y z
N MET A 1 35.14 38.64 2.60
CA MET A 1 33.88 38.19 1.96
C MET A 1 33.74 36.67 1.88
N ILE A 2 34.69 35.86 2.37
CA ILE A 2 34.83 34.45 1.96
C ILE A 2 34.18 33.52 2.99
N LEU A 3 34.45 33.67 4.29
CA LEU A 3 33.94 32.74 5.29
C LEU A 3 32.41 32.83 5.42
N SER A 4 31.86 34.04 5.46
CA SER A 4 30.40 34.26 5.52
C SER A 4 29.68 33.70 4.27
N ARG A 5 30.25 33.90 3.08
CA ARG A 5 29.68 33.38 1.82
C ARG A 5 29.75 31.86 1.74
N ILE A 6 30.87 31.25 2.14
CA ILE A 6 30.99 29.79 2.24
C ILE A 6 29.98 29.24 3.24
N TRP A 7 29.78 29.90 4.39
CA TRP A 7 28.78 29.50 5.37
C TRP A 7 27.35 29.52 4.81
N TYR A 8 26.96 30.56 4.05
CA TYR A 8 25.65 30.59 3.38
C TYR A 8 25.50 29.49 2.32
N VAL A 9 26.57 29.14 1.59
CA VAL A 9 26.56 28.00 0.66
C VAL A 9 26.37 26.67 1.40
N ILE A 10 27.04 26.47 2.54
CA ILE A 10 26.86 25.29 3.40
C ILE A 10 25.41 25.19 3.89
N LEU A 11 24.83 26.29 4.39
CA LEU A 11 23.43 26.32 4.83
C LEU A 11 22.45 26.03 3.68
N ALA A 12 22.70 26.55 2.48
CA ALA A 12 21.88 26.25 1.30
C ALA A 12 21.95 24.77 0.89
N ILE A 13 23.15 24.16 0.95
CA ILE A 13 23.33 22.72 0.70
C ILE A 13 22.61 21.88 1.75
N LEU A 14 22.70 22.23 3.03
CA LEU A 14 21.99 21.53 4.11
C LEU A 14 20.47 21.63 3.98
N LEU A 15 19.95 22.80 3.58
CA LEU A 15 18.51 22.99 3.32
C LEU A 15 18.04 22.17 2.11
N ALA A 16 18.82 22.15 1.02
CA ALA A 16 18.54 21.32 -0.15
C ALA A 16 18.56 19.82 0.19
N ALA A 17 19.53 19.37 1.00
CA ALA A 17 19.60 18.00 1.49
C ALA A 17 18.40 17.63 2.38
N ALA A 18 17.99 18.53 3.28
CA ALA A 18 16.81 18.33 4.13
C ALA A 18 15.52 18.21 3.28
N TYR A 19 15.32 19.09 2.30
CA TYR A 19 14.20 19.00 1.37
C TYR A 19 14.21 17.68 0.58
N TYR A 20 15.37 17.26 0.08
CA TYR A 20 15.54 15.99 -0.64
C TYR A 20 15.18 14.78 0.23
N ILE A 21 15.61 14.76 1.50
CA ILE A 21 15.26 13.68 2.45
C ILE A 21 13.75 13.61 2.68
N VAL A 22 13.07 14.75 2.88
CA VAL A 22 11.59 14.75 3.05
C VAL A 22 10.88 14.32 1.77
N ALA A 23 11.34 14.75 0.60
CA ALA A 23 10.78 14.31 -0.69
C ALA A 23 10.94 12.80 -0.92
N LEU A 24 12.10 12.21 -0.56
CA LEU A 24 12.29 10.77 -0.57
C LEU A 24 11.38 10.05 0.44
N ALA A 25 11.20 10.61 1.65
CA ALA A 25 10.34 10.05 2.68
C ALA A 25 8.87 10.00 2.22
N VAL A 26 8.34 11.06 1.58
CA VAL A 26 7.00 11.05 0.97
C VAL A 26 6.89 9.97 -0.11
N GLY A 27 7.90 9.85 -0.98
CA GLY A 27 7.93 8.80 -2.00
C GLY A 27 7.95 7.38 -1.43
N GLN A 28 8.69 7.15 -0.34
CA GLN A 28 8.70 5.88 0.38
C GLN A 28 7.38 5.59 1.11
N TYR A 29 6.80 6.60 1.75
CA TYR A 29 5.53 6.51 2.46
C TYR A 29 4.38 6.17 1.50
N ASN A 30 4.24 6.91 0.39
CA ASN A 30 3.20 6.65 -0.60
C ASN A 30 3.33 5.26 -1.23
N ARG A 31 4.55 4.76 -1.49
CA ARG A 31 4.77 3.37 -1.95
C ARG A 31 4.39 2.33 -0.89
N ARG A 32 4.71 2.58 0.38
CA ARG A 32 4.31 1.69 1.50
C ARG A 32 2.79 1.65 1.67
N ASN A 33 2.12 2.80 1.64
CA ASN A 33 0.66 2.87 1.72
C ASN A 33 0.00 2.18 0.52
N GLN A 34 0.55 2.30 -0.69
CA GLN A 34 0.04 1.59 -1.87
C GLN A 34 0.17 0.06 -1.71
N ALA A 35 1.32 -0.44 -1.25
CA ALA A 35 1.52 -1.88 -1.00
C ALA A 35 0.62 -2.40 0.13
N ALA A 36 0.47 -1.64 1.22
CA ALA A 36 -0.43 -1.99 2.33
C ALA A 36 -1.90 -1.98 1.88
N MET A 37 -2.32 -1.02 1.04
CA MET A 37 -3.65 -0.97 0.44
C MET A 37 -3.89 -2.19 -0.46
N GLU A 38 -2.89 -2.60 -1.24
CA GLU A 38 -2.98 -3.78 -2.11
C GLU A 38 -3.17 -5.08 -1.31
N GLU A 39 -2.36 -5.29 -0.26
CA GLU A 39 -2.49 -6.43 0.65
C GLU A 39 -3.86 -6.42 1.35
N THR A 40 -4.31 -5.25 1.80
CA THR A 40 -5.61 -5.11 2.47
C THR A 40 -6.78 -5.37 1.52
N LEU A 41 -6.72 -4.94 0.26
CA LEU A 41 -7.75 -5.24 -0.75
C LEU A 41 -7.81 -6.74 -1.08
N LYS A 42 -6.65 -7.42 -1.11
CA LYS A 42 -6.59 -8.87 -1.26
C LYS A 42 -7.25 -9.57 -0.07
N ALA A 43 -6.95 -9.15 1.16
CA ALA A 43 -7.59 -9.66 2.37
C ALA A 43 -9.11 -9.39 2.41
N ASP A 44 -9.56 -8.17 2.14
CA ASP A 44 -10.97 -7.78 2.04
C ASP A 44 -11.73 -8.68 1.06
N SER A 45 -11.16 -8.93 -0.12
CA SER A 45 -11.78 -9.76 -1.16
C SER A 45 -12.02 -11.20 -0.69
N GLN A 46 -11.13 -11.71 0.16
CA GLN A 46 -11.21 -13.04 0.76
C GLN A 46 -12.22 -13.07 1.91
N VAL A 47 -12.26 -12.03 2.75
CA VAL A 47 -13.26 -11.87 3.82
C VAL A 47 -14.68 -11.76 3.23
N VAL A 48 -14.86 -11.02 2.12
CA VAL A 48 -16.14 -10.98 1.38
C VAL A 48 -16.51 -12.34 0.80
N SER A 49 -15.57 -13.04 0.16
CA SER A 49 -15.81 -14.40 -0.36
C SER A 49 -16.29 -15.35 0.75
N TRP A 50 -15.65 -15.32 1.92
CA TRP A 50 -16.06 -16.12 3.09
C TRP A 50 -17.39 -15.67 3.68
N ALA A 51 -17.66 -14.37 3.77
CA ALA A 51 -18.93 -13.86 4.27
C ALA A 51 -20.11 -14.34 3.41
N MET A 52 -19.95 -14.39 2.08
CA MET A 52 -20.96 -14.91 1.15
C MET A 52 -21.14 -16.43 1.27
N GLN A 53 -20.05 -17.21 1.46
CA GLN A 53 -20.12 -18.65 1.72
C GLN A 53 -20.81 -18.97 3.05
N VAL A 54 -20.54 -18.19 4.10
CA VAL A 54 -21.19 -18.34 5.41
C VAL A 54 -22.68 -17.96 5.32
N ASP A 55 -23.03 -16.92 4.55
CA ASP A 55 -24.43 -16.54 4.31
C ASP A 55 -25.20 -17.66 3.62
N ALA A 56 -24.62 -18.24 2.56
CA ALA A 56 -25.21 -19.34 1.80
C ALA A 56 -25.41 -20.60 2.66
N ARG A 57 -24.42 -20.97 3.48
CA ARG A 57 -24.56 -22.10 4.43
C ARG A 57 -25.70 -21.87 5.42
N ARG A 58 -25.79 -20.68 6.01
CA ARG A 58 -26.89 -20.35 6.94
C ARG A 58 -28.25 -20.36 6.25
N ARG A 59 -28.35 -19.92 5.00
CA ARG A 59 -29.58 -20.01 4.20
C ARG A 59 -29.94 -21.46 3.87
N LEU A 60 -28.96 -22.30 3.55
CA LEU A 60 -29.15 -23.76 3.42
C LEU A 60 -29.64 -24.40 4.73
N ASP A 61 -29.09 -24.03 5.87
CA ASP A 61 -29.52 -24.56 7.18
C ASP A 61 -30.97 -24.14 7.49
N VAL A 62 -31.32 -22.88 7.27
CA VAL A 62 -32.69 -22.36 7.46
C VAL A 62 -33.68 -23.02 6.48
N LEU A 63 -33.27 -23.29 5.23
CA LEU A 63 -34.11 -23.93 4.23
C LEU A 63 -34.47 -25.39 4.58
N LEU A 64 -33.78 -26.03 5.53
CA LEU A 64 -34.18 -27.33 6.06
C LEU A 64 -35.63 -27.32 6.55
N LEU A 65 -36.09 -26.23 7.17
CA LEU A 65 -37.44 -26.11 7.71
C LEU A 65 -38.52 -26.19 6.62
N ALA A 66 -38.20 -25.80 5.38
CA ALA A 66 -39.09 -25.99 4.23
C ALA A 66 -38.93 -27.40 3.64
N ALA A 67 -37.70 -27.90 3.55
CA ALA A 67 -37.41 -29.23 3.01
C ALA A 67 -38.09 -30.37 3.79
N VAL A 68 -38.34 -30.19 5.10
CA VAL A 68 -39.04 -31.16 5.95
C VAL A 68 -40.51 -30.80 6.24
N ASP A 69 -41.08 -29.77 5.59
CA ASP A 69 -42.50 -29.41 5.82
C ASP A 69 -43.42 -30.46 5.14
N PRO A 70 -44.30 -31.15 5.89
CA PRO A 70 -45.19 -32.17 5.33
C PRO A 70 -46.12 -31.65 4.24
N SER A 71 -46.44 -30.35 4.26
CA SER A 71 -47.27 -29.67 3.25
C SER A 71 -46.53 -29.53 1.92
N ILE A 72 -45.22 -29.27 1.99
CA ILE A 72 -44.34 -29.20 0.82
C ILE A 72 -44.19 -30.61 0.22
N ALA A 73 -43.83 -31.61 1.02
CA ALA A 73 -43.76 -32.99 0.56
C ALA A 73 -45.08 -33.50 -0.05
N LYS A 74 -46.23 -33.18 0.58
CA LYS A 74 -47.57 -33.48 0.05
C LYS A 74 -47.82 -32.81 -1.31
N SER A 75 -47.43 -31.54 -1.48
CA SER A 75 -47.63 -30.82 -2.75
C SER A 75 -46.85 -31.48 -3.89
N ILE A 76 -45.62 -31.93 -3.62
CA ILE A 76 -44.73 -32.63 -4.57
C ILE A 76 -45.28 -34.02 -4.90
N ARG A 77 -45.66 -34.84 -3.90
CA ARG A 77 -46.36 -36.12 -4.13
C ARG A 77 -47.61 -35.94 -4.99
N GLY A 78 -48.33 -34.83 -4.81
CA GLY A 78 -49.50 -34.48 -5.61
C GLY A 78 -49.19 -34.14 -7.06
N ALA A 79 -47.95 -33.84 -7.42
CA ALA A 79 -47.50 -33.45 -8.77
C ALA A 79 -46.70 -34.55 -9.50
N ASN A 80 -45.85 -35.30 -8.78
CA ASN A 80 -45.04 -36.39 -9.32
C ASN A 80 -45.90 -37.40 -10.12
N GLY A 81 -45.37 -37.87 -11.25
CA GLY A 81 -46.01 -38.89 -12.08
C GLY A 81 -47.28 -38.43 -12.83
N LYS A 82 -47.54 -37.12 -12.89
CA LYS A 82 -48.65 -36.54 -13.68
C LYS A 82 -48.12 -35.74 -14.87
N ASP A 83 -48.86 -35.74 -15.97
CA ASP A 83 -48.51 -35.00 -17.19
C ASP A 83 -48.40 -33.49 -16.95
N ALA A 84 -49.28 -32.94 -16.10
CA ALA A 84 -49.28 -31.54 -15.71
C ALA A 84 -49.44 -31.39 -14.18
N VAL A 85 -48.74 -30.40 -13.61
CA VAL A 85 -48.82 -30.06 -12.18
C VAL A 85 -50.25 -29.59 -11.81
N PRO A 86 -50.97 -30.30 -10.92
CA PRO A 86 -52.35 -29.93 -10.57
C PRO A 86 -52.43 -28.62 -9.79
N ALA A 87 -53.48 -27.82 -10.02
CA ALA A 87 -53.73 -26.56 -9.31
C ALA A 87 -53.65 -26.71 -7.78
N ALA A 88 -54.24 -27.78 -7.21
CA ALA A 88 -54.16 -28.06 -5.78
C ALA A 88 -52.72 -28.21 -5.25
N SER A 89 -51.81 -28.82 -6.02
CA SER A 89 -50.38 -28.88 -5.65
C SER A 89 -49.72 -27.50 -5.72
N LYS A 90 -50.06 -26.69 -6.72
CA LYS A 90 -49.55 -25.30 -6.85
C LYS A 90 -49.98 -24.46 -5.64
N ASP A 91 -51.26 -24.52 -5.30
CA ASP A 91 -51.86 -23.72 -4.23
C ASP A 91 -51.38 -24.15 -2.84
N GLU A 92 -51.35 -25.46 -2.55
CA GLU A 92 -50.84 -25.98 -1.28
C GLU A 92 -49.34 -25.70 -1.12
N GLY A 93 -48.54 -25.93 -2.16
CA GLY A 93 -47.10 -25.65 -2.15
C GLY A 93 -46.80 -24.16 -1.96
N ALA A 94 -47.48 -23.28 -2.70
CA ALA A 94 -47.30 -21.83 -2.56
C ALA A 94 -47.79 -21.31 -1.20
N LYS A 95 -48.83 -21.91 -0.61
CA LYS A 95 -49.27 -21.60 0.76
C LYS A 95 -48.21 -22.00 1.79
N ALA A 96 -47.61 -23.18 1.66
CA ALA A 96 -46.56 -23.66 2.54
C ALA A 96 -45.28 -22.79 2.45
N LEU A 97 -44.85 -22.44 1.23
CA LEU A 97 -43.71 -21.53 1.01
C LEU A 97 -43.91 -20.15 1.66
N ARG A 98 -45.13 -19.56 1.55
CA ARG A 98 -45.44 -18.29 2.23
C ARG A 98 -45.35 -18.44 3.74
N ALA A 99 -45.99 -19.47 4.30
CA ALA A 99 -45.97 -19.75 5.74
C ALA A 99 -44.57 -20.06 6.29
N PHE A 100 -43.67 -20.63 5.47
CA PHE A 100 -42.25 -20.76 5.80
C PHE A 100 -41.56 -19.38 5.83
N ASN A 101 -41.66 -18.60 4.76
CA ASN A 101 -40.96 -17.31 4.63
C ASN A 101 -41.44 -16.25 5.64
N GLU A 102 -42.70 -16.32 6.06
CA GLU A 102 -43.28 -15.44 7.09
C GLU A 102 -42.67 -15.67 8.48
N LYS A 103 -42.30 -16.93 8.81
CA LYS A 103 -41.68 -17.31 10.09
C LYS A 103 -40.22 -16.89 10.19
N LEU A 104 -39.57 -16.52 9.08
CA LEU A 104 -38.14 -16.19 9.06
C LEU A 104 -37.88 -14.77 9.60
N PRO A 105 -36.77 -14.56 10.35
CA PRO A 105 -36.24 -13.23 10.62
C PRO A 105 -35.96 -12.47 9.33
N ALA A 106 -36.05 -11.14 9.36
CA ALA A 106 -35.93 -10.28 8.18
C ALA A 106 -34.69 -10.59 7.31
N ASP A 107 -33.53 -10.78 7.93
CA ASP A 107 -32.25 -11.05 7.25
C ASP A 107 -32.26 -12.38 6.45
N TYR A 108 -33.04 -13.37 6.90
CA TYR A 108 -33.16 -14.68 6.29
C TYR A 108 -34.37 -14.84 5.38
N LYS A 109 -35.23 -13.80 5.25
CA LYS A 109 -36.30 -13.84 4.25
C LYS A 109 -35.70 -13.98 2.86
N ASN A 110 -36.40 -14.76 2.05
CA ASN A 110 -36.05 -15.05 0.68
C ASN A 110 -36.96 -14.21 -0.22
N ASP A 111 -36.39 -13.64 -1.28
CA ASP A 111 -37.15 -12.82 -2.22
C ASP A 111 -37.97 -13.68 -3.16
N VAL A 112 -37.44 -14.87 -3.50
CA VAL A 112 -38.12 -15.88 -4.31
C VAL A 112 -37.94 -17.25 -3.67
N LEU A 113 -38.99 -18.06 -3.73
CA LEU A 113 -38.99 -19.47 -3.34
C LEU A 113 -39.65 -20.31 -4.43
N PHE A 114 -39.11 -21.50 -4.67
CA PHE A 114 -39.67 -22.49 -5.60
C PHE A 114 -39.73 -23.89 -4.98
N ILE A 115 -40.67 -24.68 -5.45
CA ILE A 115 -40.72 -26.13 -5.27
C ILE A 115 -40.59 -26.76 -6.66
N ALA A 116 -39.64 -27.67 -6.83
CA ALA A 116 -39.47 -28.50 -8.02
C ALA A 116 -39.86 -29.97 -7.72
N ASP A 117 -40.46 -30.65 -8.69
CA ASP A 117 -40.82 -32.07 -8.59
C ASP A 117 -39.62 -32.99 -8.90
N ARG A 118 -39.84 -34.32 -8.91
CA ARG A 118 -38.76 -35.30 -9.17
C ARG A 118 -38.11 -35.12 -10.54
N GLU A 119 -38.88 -34.65 -11.52
CA GLU A 119 -38.44 -34.36 -12.88
C GLU A 119 -37.82 -32.95 -13.02
N GLY A 120 -37.88 -32.13 -11.96
CA GLY A 120 -37.36 -30.76 -11.95
C GLY A 120 -38.33 -29.70 -12.49
N ARG A 121 -39.60 -30.04 -12.74
CA ARG A 121 -40.65 -29.12 -13.18
C ARG A 121 -41.12 -28.26 -12.03
N LEU A 122 -41.54 -27.03 -12.30
CA LEU A 122 -42.01 -26.10 -11.28
C LEU A 122 -43.38 -26.52 -10.71
N VAL A 123 -43.40 -26.95 -9.44
CA VAL A 123 -44.64 -27.27 -8.71
C VAL A 123 -45.31 -26.01 -8.18
N ALA A 124 -44.56 -25.15 -7.50
CA ALA A 124 -45.08 -23.95 -6.87
C ALA A 124 -44.00 -22.87 -6.71
N GLN A 125 -44.43 -21.61 -6.65
CA GLN A 125 -43.54 -20.47 -6.48
C GLN A 125 -44.12 -19.41 -5.54
N VAL A 126 -43.24 -18.59 -4.96
CA VAL A 126 -43.58 -17.35 -4.26
C VAL A 126 -42.54 -16.29 -4.63
N GLY A 127 -43.00 -15.07 -4.94
CA GLY A 127 -42.13 -13.91 -5.16
C GLY A 127 -41.63 -13.72 -6.59
N TYR A 128 -42.02 -14.58 -7.54
CA TYR A 128 -41.59 -14.46 -8.94
C TYR A 128 -42.70 -14.88 -9.91
N ASP A 129 -43.84 -14.18 -9.84
CA ASP A 129 -45.07 -14.50 -10.58
C ASP A 129 -44.93 -14.50 -12.12
N ALA A 130 -43.83 -13.98 -12.66
CA ALA A 130 -43.51 -14.02 -14.09
C ALA A 130 -43.52 -15.44 -14.67
N VAL A 131 -43.10 -16.46 -13.91
CA VAL A 131 -43.08 -17.86 -14.38
C VAL A 131 -44.48 -18.44 -14.61
N ASN A 132 -45.53 -17.84 -14.05
CA ASN A 132 -46.91 -18.28 -14.30
C ASN A 132 -47.31 -18.11 -15.78
N GLY A 133 -46.62 -17.23 -16.53
CA GLY A 133 -46.80 -17.06 -17.98
C GLY A 133 -46.02 -18.05 -18.84
N PHE A 134 -45.14 -18.88 -18.25
CA PHE A 134 -44.25 -19.79 -18.95
C PHE A 134 -44.50 -21.24 -18.48
N GLY A 135 -45.44 -21.93 -19.14
CA GLY A 135 -45.87 -23.29 -18.76
C GLY A 135 -44.77 -24.36 -18.80
N GLU A 136 -43.73 -24.13 -19.60
CA GLU A 136 -42.54 -24.99 -19.73
C GLU A 136 -41.38 -24.56 -18.81
N PHE A 137 -41.60 -23.63 -17.86
CA PHE A 137 -40.55 -23.21 -16.93
C PHE A 137 -40.19 -24.36 -15.96
N GLU A 138 -39.00 -24.91 -16.15
CA GLU A 138 -38.41 -25.93 -15.30
C GLU A 138 -37.14 -25.42 -14.60
N LEU A 139 -36.82 -26.07 -13.47
CA LEU A 139 -35.65 -25.77 -12.66
C LEU A 139 -34.62 -26.91 -12.70
N GLY A 140 -34.99 -28.11 -13.16
CA GLY A 140 -34.12 -29.28 -13.21
C GLY A 140 -32.84 -29.12 -14.03
N GLY A 141 -32.82 -28.20 -15.01
CA GLY A 141 -31.63 -27.88 -15.80
C GLY A 141 -30.56 -27.05 -15.07
N TYR A 142 -30.88 -26.43 -13.92
CA TYR A 142 -29.90 -25.66 -13.15
C TYR A 142 -29.04 -26.60 -12.29
N PRO A 143 -27.69 -26.49 -12.30
CA PRO A 143 -26.80 -27.43 -11.61
C PRO A 143 -27.11 -27.62 -10.12
N ALA A 144 -27.40 -26.54 -9.38
CA ALA A 144 -27.75 -26.64 -7.97
C ALA A 144 -29.11 -27.29 -7.68
N VAL A 145 -30.02 -27.31 -8.65
CA VAL A 145 -31.32 -28.01 -8.52
C VAL A 145 -31.17 -29.46 -8.95
N PHE A 146 -30.47 -29.73 -10.05
CA PHE A 146 -30.11 -31.07 -10.48
C PHE A 146 -29.44 -31.87 -9.35
N ASP A 147 -28.41 -31.30 -8.71
CA ASP A 147 -27.71 -31.94 -7.60
C ASP A 147 -28.63 -32.15 -6.37
N ALA A 148 -29.55 -31.23 -6.10
CA ALA A 148 -30.53 -31.38 -5.03
C ALA A 148 -31.54 -32.50 -5.28
N LEU A 149 -31.97 -32.69 -6.53
CA LEU A 149 -32.78 -33.87 -6.91
C LEU A 149 -32.00 -35.19 -6.76
N HIS A 150 -30.68 -35.15 -6.67
CA HIS A 150 -29.81 -36.30 -6.38
C HIS A 150 -29.38 -36.40 -4.90
N GLY A 151 -29.95 -35.57 -4.01
CA GLY A 151 -29.74 -35.65 -2.56
C GLY A 151 -28.67 -34.70 -2.00
N PHE A 152 -28.04 -33.87 -2.83
CA PHE A 152 -26.99 -32.95 -2.39
C PHE A 152 -27.54 -31.58 -1.96
N LEU A 153 -26.96 -31.00 -0.92
CA LEU A 153 -27.22 -29.60 -0.56
C LEU A 153 -26.32 -28.71 -1.44
N ARG A 154 -26.90 -27.69 -2.09
CA ARG A 154 -26.13 -26.79 -2.98
C ARG A 154 -26.47 -25.33 -2.81
N ASP A 155 -25.43 -24.48 -2.90
CA ASP A 155 -25.57 -23.06 -3.16
C ASP A 155 -25.06 -22.71 -4.56
N ASP A 156 -25.57 -21.61 -5.11
CA ASP A 156 -25.28 -21.14 -6.46
C ASP A 156 -25.34 -19.61 -6.54
N THR A 157 -24.90 -19.06 -7.67
CA THR A 157 -25.15 -17.67 -8.06
C THR A 157 -25.73 -17.63 -9.47
N TRP A 158 -27.01 -17.29 -9.59
CA TRP A 158 -27.68 -17.15 -10.90
C TRP A 158 -27.69 -15.69 -11.35
N VAL A 159 -27.73 -15.47 -12.67
CA VAL A 159 -27.90 -14.14 -13.26
C VAL A 159 -29.14 -14.14 -14.16
N TRP A 160 -30.20 -13.50 -13.69
CA TRP A 160 -31.50 -13.45 -14.34
C TRP A 160 -31.90 -11.99 -14.64
N GLY A 161 -32.20 -11.69 -15.90
CA GLY A 161 -32.63 -10.34 -16.31
C GLY A 161 -31.63 -9.22 -15.96
N GLY A 162 -30.33 -9.52 -15.96
CA GLY A 162 -29.26 -8.59 -15.55
C GLY A 162 -29.13 -8.39 -14.04
N ARG A 163 -29.89 -9.12 -13.22
CA ARG A 163 -29.79 -9.13 -11.76
C ARG A 163 -29.09 -10.40 -11.29
N ILE A 164 -28.36 -10.32 -10.19
CA ILE A 164 -27.70 -11.47 -9.57
C ILE A 164 -28.60 -11.99 -8.43
N ALA A 165 -28.78 -13.30 -8.34
CA ALA A 165 -29.42 -13.97 -7.22
C ALA A 165 -28.43 -14.92 -6.54
N ARG A 166 -28.35 -14.87 -5.22
CA ARG A 166 -27.73 -15.92 -4.41
C ARG A 166 -28.77 -16.99 -4.14
N VAL A 167 -28.45 -18.22 -4.50
CA VAL A 167 -29.41 -19.32 -4.55
C VAL A 167 -28.96 -20.42 -3.61
N VAL A 168 -29.91 -21.05 -2.94
CA VAL A 168 -29.70 -22.25 -2.13
C VAL A 168 -30.79 -23.27 -2.41
N THR A 169 -30.41 -24.54 -2.48
CA THR A 169 -31.32 -25.63 -2.82
C THR A 169 -31.14 -26.81 -1.89
N ARG A 170 -32.24 -27.45 -1.51
CA ARG A 170 -32.25 -28.69 -0.73
C ARG A 170 -33.13 -29.77 -1.37
N PRO A 171 -32.75 -31.06 -1.25
CA PRO A 171 -33.68 -32.17 -1.51
C PRO A 171 -34.91 -32.07 -0.58
N VAL A 172 -36.05 -32.54 -1.09
CA VAL A 172 -37.20 -32.93 -0.27
C VAL A 172 -37.23 -34.46 -0.21
N GLU A 173 -37.02 -35.00 0.98
CA GLU A 173 -37.15 -36.43 1.26
C GLU A 173 -38.58 -36.72 1.77
N ASP A 174 -39.00 -37.98 1.61
CA ASP A 174 -40.33 -38.44 2.05
C ASP A 174 -40.18 -39.68 2.94
N GLU A 175 -39.51 -40.70 2.41
CA GLU A 175 -39.12 -41.91 3.12
C GLU A 175 -37.60 -41.96 3.26
N VAL A 176 -37.12 -42.32 4.46
CA VAL A 176 -35.69 -42.38 4.77
C VAL A 176 -35.00 -43.44 3.90
N GLY A 177 -33.97 -43.04 3.17
CA GLY A 177 -33.20 -43.91 2.29
C GLY A 177 -33.77 -44.09 0.87
N GLN A 178 -34.90 -43.45 0.55
CA GLN A 178 -35.36 -43.30 -0.83
C GLN A 178 -34.72 -42.06 -1.50
N PRO A 179 -34.65 -42.01 -2.84
CA PRO A 179 -34.27 -40.79 -3.56
C PRO A 179 -35.21 -39.61 -3.22
N PRO A 180 -34.73 -38.36 -3.24
CA PRO A 180 -35.58 -37.19 -3.01
C PRO A 180 -36.77 -37.14 -3.96
N ILE A 181 -37.96 -36.83 -3.43
CA ILE A 181 -39.18 -36.72 -4.25
C ILE A 181 -39.25 -35.42 -5.05
N GLY A 182 -38.38 -34.45 -4.74
CA GLY A 182 -38.30 -33.14 -5.37
C GLY A 182 -37.25 -32.27 -4.67
N ALA A 183 -37.32 -30.94 -4.86
CA ALA A 183 -36.41 -29.99 -4.23
C ALA A 183 -37.12 -28.68 -3.84
N VAL A 184 -36.63 -28.01 -2.78
CA VAL A 184 -36.98 -26.60 -2.48
C VAL A 184 -35.80 -25.72 -2.85
N VAL A 185 -36.06 -24.65 -3.59
CA VAL A 185 -35.09 -23.62 -3.98
C VAL A 185 -35.45 -22.30 -3.30
N ALA A 186 -34.47 -21.59 -2.77
CA ALA A 186 -34.64 -20.24 -2.23
C ALA A 186 -33.60 -19.27 -2.80
N LEU A 187 -34.05 -18.07 -3.18
CA LEU A 187 -33.22 -17.04 -3.79
C LEU A 187 -33.28 -15.75 -2.97
N ARG A 188 -32.13 -15.09 -2.85
CA ARG A 188 -31.98 -13.71 -2.36
C ARG A 188 -31.39 -12.87 -3.49
N TRP A 189 -32.04 -11.77 -3.86
CA TRP A 189 -31.51 -10.82 -4.84
C TRP A 189 -30.31 -10.07 -4.25
N VAL A 190 -29.26 -9.93 -5.06
CA VAL A 190 -28.11 -9.09 -4.76
C VAL A 190 -28.46 -7.66 -5.15
N ASP A 191 -29.06 -6.93 -4.21
CA ASP A 191 -29.39 -5.51 -4.33
C ASP A 191 -28.52 -4.65 -3.41
N ASN A 192 -28.78 -3.33 -3.34
CA ASN A 192 -28.04 -2.43 -2.46
C ASN A 192 -28.26 -2.75 -0.96
N SER A 193 -29.36 -3.42 -0.58
CA SER A 193 -29.57 -3.88 0.80
C SER A 193 -28.64 -5.03 1.15
N PHE A 194 -28.52 -6.02 0.25
CA PHE A 194 -27.58 -7.13 0.39
C PHE A 194 -26.13 -6.64 0.36
N ALA A 195 -25.78 -5.74 -0.56
CA ALA A 195 -24.45 -5.13 -0.61
C ALA A 195 -24.09 -4.41 0.70
N LYS A 196 -25.06 -3.71 1.31
CA LYS A 196 -24.89 -3.01 2.59
C LYS A 196 -24.82 -3.98 3.79
N GLU A 197 -25.51 -5.10 3.74
CA GLU A 197 -25.42 -6.16 4.75
C GLU A 197 -24.02 -6.79 4.75
N ILE A 198 -23.55 -7.24 3.57
CA ILE A 198 -22.22 -7.83 3.41
C ILE A 198 -21.13 -6.80 3.71
N GLY A 199 -21.19 -5.60 3.15
CA GLY A 199 -20.21 -4.53 3.36
C GLY A 199 -20.06 -4.13 4.82
N LYS A 200 -21.16 -4.08 5.60
CA LYS A 200 -21.11 -3.89 7.05
C LYS A 200 -20.49 -5.08 7.79
N ARG A 201 -20.85 -6.31 7.40
CA ARG A 201 -20.34 -7.56 8.01
C ARG A 201 -18.82 -7.70 7.82
N THR A 202 -18.29 -7.24 6.69
CA THR A 202 -16.85 -7.33 6.35
C THR A 202 -16.06 -6.05 6.58
N ARG A 203 -16.74 -4.92 6.82
CA ARG A 203 -16.17 -3.56 6.88
C ARG A 203 -15.46 -3.16 5.59
N THR A 204 -16.13 -3.38 4.46
CA THR A 204 -15.58 -3.22 3.11
C THR A 204 -16.55 -2.45 2.22
N ASN A 205 -16.05 -1.54 1.38
CA ASN A 205 -16.88 -0.95 0.31
C ASN A 205 -16.95 -1.95 -0.84
N ILE A 206 -18.17 -2.30 -1.26
CA ILE A 206 -18.42 -3.40 -2.17
C ILE A 206 -19.34 -2.98 -3.31
N ALA A 207 -19.07 -3.48 -4.51
CA ALA A 207 -19.98 -3.37 -5.65
C ALA A 207 -20.11 -4.73 -6.35
N PHE A 208 -21.33 -5.14 -6.66
CA PHE A 208 -21.63 -6.35 -7.42
C PHE A 208 -21.85 -6.00 -8.89
N PHE A 209 -21.46 -6.88 -9.79
CA PHE A 209 -21.57 -6.68 -11.24
C PHE A 209 -21.87 -7.99 -11.96
N ALA A 210 -22.55 -7.92 -13.10
CA ALA A 210 -22.77 -9.02 -14.04
C ALA A 210 -23.06 -8.47 -15.43
N LEU A 211 -22.83 -9.27 -16.48
CA LEU A 211 -23.05 -8.85 -17.88
C LEU A 211 -22.36 -7.51 -18.24
N GLY A 212 -21.22 -7.22 -17.62
CA GLY A 212 -20.46 -5.97 -17.80
C GLY A 212 -21.10 -4.72 -17.19
N GLN A 213 -22.09 -4.85 -16.32
CA GLN A 213 -22.77 -3.73 -15.64
C GLN A 213 -22.75 -3.87 -14.12
N ARG A 214 -22.76 -2.73 -13.39
CA ARG A 214 -22.93 -2.72 -11.92
C ARG A 214 -24.39 -3.06 -11.58
N VAL A 215 -24.59 -4.03 -10.69
CA VAL A 215 -25.89 -4.54 -10.24
C VAL A 215 -26.28 -3.95 -8.88
N ALA A 216 -25.32 -3.83 -7.96
CA ALA A 216 -25.51 -3.25 -6.64
C ALA A 216 -24.23 -2.63 -6.09
N SER A 217 -24.33 -1.74 -5.11
CA SER A 217 -23.17 -1.26 -4.35
C SER A 217 -23.53 -0.83 -2.93
N ALA A 218 -22.52 -0.75 -2.06
CA ALA A 218 -22.60 -0.10 -0.76
C ALA A 218 -21.22 0.41 -0.30
N ALA A 219 -21.17 1.66 0.14
CA ALA A 219 -20.09 2.13 1.02
C ALA A 219 -20.35 1.63 2.45
N SER A 220 -19.32 1.14 3.13
CA SER A 220 -19.40 0.63 4.51
C SER A 220 -18.19 0.96 5.38
N THR A 221 -17.24 1.74 4.86
CA THR A 221 -16.16 2.34 5.65
C THR A 221 -16.32 3.85 5.74
N ASP A 222 -16.07 4.44 6.90
CA ASP A 222 -16.15 5.89 7.10
C ASP A 222 -15.21 6.65 6.15
N GLY A 223 -15.68 7.81 5.64
CA GLY A 223 -14.91 8.68 4.76
C GLY A 223 -14.77 8.20 3.31
N PHE A 224 -15.40 7.09 2.91
CA PHE A 224 -15.45 6.65 1.52
C PHE A 224 -16.70 7.17 0.81
N ASP A 225 -16.52 7.85 -0.33
CA ASP A 225 -17.61 8.36 -1.17
C ASP A 225 -18.19 7.23 -2.04
N GLU A 226 -19.46 6.87 -1.80
CA GLU A 226 -20.14 5.79 -2.53
C GLU A 226 -20.24 6.06 -4.03
N ASN A 227 -20.25 7.33 -4.46
CA ASN A 227 -20.26 7.70 -5.88
C ASN A 227 -18.96 7.27 -6.60
N SER A 228 -17.88 7.03 -5.86
CA SER A 228 -16.65 6.45 -6.43
C SER A 228 -16.85 5.02 -6.96
N LEU A 229 -17.90 4.31 -6.51
CA LEU A 229 -18.26 2.98 -7.03
C LEU A 229 -19.00 3.04 -8.37
N GLU A 230 -19.44 4.20 -8.84
CA GLU A 230 -20.04 4.35 -10.18
C GLU A 230 -18.97 4.21 -11.28
N ALA A 231 -17.77 4.73 -11.02
CA ALA A 231 -16.61 4.65 -11.93
C ALA A 231 -16.15 3.21 -12.22
N LEU A 232 -16.61 2.22 -11.43
CA LEU A 232 -16.34 0.80 -11.68
C LEU A 232 -16.93 0.33 -13.00
N GLY A 233 -18.10 0.83 -13.39
CA GLY A 233 -18.82 0.40 -14.60
C GLY A 233 -17.99 0.56 -15.87
N SER A 234 -17.18 1.62 -15.97
CA SER A 234 -16.27 1.87 -17.09
C SER A 234 -15.09 0.88 -17.17
N ASP A 235 -14.60 0.35 -16.04
CA ASP A 235 -13.47 -0.60 -16.04
C ASP A 235 -13.93 -2.05 -16.26
N LEU A 236 -15.21 -2.38 -16.05
CA LEU A 236 -15.73 -3.75 -16.18
C LEU A 236 -15.43 -4.41 -17.54
N LYS A 237 -15.35 -3.64 -18.63
CA LYS A 237 -14.92 -4.17 -19.93
C LYS A 237 -13.45 -4.62 -19.91
N ALA A 238 -12.55 -3.80 -19.37
CA ALA A 238 -11.13 -4.12 -19.26
C ALA A 238 -10.86 -5.21 -18.22
N VAL A 239 -11.68 -5.32 -17.17
CA VAL A 239 -11.70 -6.45 -16.22
C VAL A 239 -12.13 -7.74 -16.92
N GLY A 240 -13.16 -7.69 -17.77
CA GLY A 240 -13.58 -8.83 -18.59
C GLY A 240 -12.52 -9.33 -19.58
N GLU A 241 -11.58 -8.46 -19.98
CA GLU A 241 -10.45 -8.80 -20.85
C GLU A 241 -9.21 -9.31 -20.09
N ASP A 242 -9.10 -9.00 -18.79
CA ASP A 242 -7.98 -9.29 -17.90
C ASP A 242 -7.64 -10.79 -17.79
N LYS A 243 -6.35 -11.12 -17.89
CA LYS A 243 -5.87 -12.51 -17.86
C LYS A 243 -6.06 -13.16 -16.49
N GLY A 244 -5.73 -12.47 -15.41
CA GLY A 244 -5.92 -12.97 -14.05
C GLY A 244 -7.40 -13.17 -13.72
N PHE A 245 -8.26 -12.26 -14.18
CA PHE A 245 -9.70 -12.38 -14.00
C PHE A 245 -10.32 -13.54 -14.78
N LYS A 246 -9.78 -13.90 -15.96
CA LYS A 246 -10.20 -15.07 -16.74
C LYS A 246 -9.69 -16.39 -16.15
N GLU A 247 -8.43 -16.48 -15.79
CA GLU A 247 -7.79 -17.73 -15.36
C GLU A 247 -8.02 -18.03 -13.87
N ASN A 248 -7.91 -17.02 -13.00
CA ASN A 248 -7.94 -17.18 -11.55
C ASN A 248 -9.21 -16.56 -10.90
N GLY A 249 -10.10 -15.98 -11.70
CA GLY A 249 -11.29 -15.28 -11.20
C GLY A 249 -11.00 -14.02 -10.40
N ARG A 250 -9.78 -13.45 -10.45
CA ARG A 250 -9.40 -12.24 -9.69
C ARG A 250 -8.46 -11.34 -10.49
N THR A 251 -8.68 -10.03 -10.44
CA THR A 251 -7.71 -9.06 -10.98
C THR A 251 -6.57 -8.80 -9.98
N ASP A 252 -5.47 -8.23 -10.46
CA ASP A 252 -4.61 -7.40 -9.62
C ASP A 252 -5.35 -6.12 -9.18
N VAL A 253 -4.74 -5.34 -8.28
CA VAL A 253 -5.33 -4.07 -7.81
C VAL A 253 -5.25 -3.01 -8.90
N ARG A 254 -6.41 -2.45 -9.22
CA ARG A 254 -6.64 -1.43 -10.25
C ARG A 254 -6.94 -0.07 -9.60
N PRO A 255 -6.65 1.05 -10.25
CA PRO A 255 -6.99 2.38 -9.74
C PRO A 255 -8.51 2.58 -9.74
N LEU A 256 -9.03 3.23 -8.70
CA LEU A 256 -10.44 3.62 -8.59
C LEU A 256 -10.62 5.07 -9.05
N GLY A 257 -11.33 5.26 -10.17
CA GLY A 257 -11.56 6.58 -10.77
C GLY A 257 -10.25 7.31 -11.08
N ASP A 258 -10.17 8.59 -10.73
CA ASP A 258 -8.97 9.44 -10.89
C ASP A 258 -7.84 9.09 -9.90
N ASP A 259 -7.48 7.80 -9.75
CA ASP A 259 -6.49 7.30 -8.79
C ASP A 259 -6.80 7.70 -7.32
N LYS A 260 -8.09 7.90 -7.01
CA LYS A 260 -8.60 8.26 -5.67
C LYS A 260 -8.65 7.07 -4.70
N GLY A 261 -8.46 5.86 -5.22
CA GLY A 261 -8.53 4.61 -4.46
C GLY A 261 -7.91 3.44 -5.22
N GLY A 262 -7.94 2.28 -4.58
CA GLY A 262 -7.69 0.98 -5.22
C GLY A 262 -8.96 0.13 -5.23
N VAL A 263 -9.12 -0.68 -6.27
CA VAL A 263 -10.18 -1.69 -6.39
C VAL A 263 -9.59 -3.04 -6.80
N LEU A 264 -10.18 -4.14 -6.31
CA LEU A 264 -9.90 -5.50 -6.75
C LEU A 264 -11.22 -6.19 -7.13
N PHE A 265 -11.27 -6.81 -8.30
CA PHE A 265 -12.44 -7.52 -8.81
C PHE A 265 -12.29 -9.04 -8.64
N VAL A 266 -13.37 -9.72 -8.25
CA VAL A 266 -13.45 -11.17 -8.02
C VAL A 266 -14.71 -11.73 -8.69
N ARG A 267 -14.59 -12.85 -9.41
CA ARG A 267 -15.73 -13.58 -9.97
C ARG A 267 -16.53 -14.28 -8.88
N LEU A 268 -17.85 -14.38 -9.07
CA LEU A 268 -18.71 -15.22 -8.24
C LEU A 268 -18.75 -16.65 -8.80
N PRO A 269 -18.79 -17.69 -7.94
CA PRO A 269 -18.99 -19.07 -8.37
C PRO A 269 -20.43 -19.32 -8.80
N GLY A 270 -20.66 -20.36 -9.61
CA GLY A 270 -21.98 -20.69 -10.16
C GLY A 270 -22.17 -20.17 -11.59
N ASP A 271 -23.40 -20.13 -12.08
CA ASP A 271 -23.73 -19.62 -13.43
C ASP A 271 -23.23 -18.17 -13.65
N ALA A 272 -23.17 -17.38 -12.59
CA ALA A 272 -22.57 -16.05 -12.60
C ALA A 272 -21.12 -16.05 -13.10
N TRP A 273 -20.34 -17.12 -12.90
CA TRP A 273 -18.97 -17.21 -13.37
C TRP A 273 -18.87 -17.07 -14.90
N GLU A 274 -19.72 -17.81 -15.62
CA GLU A 274 -19.77 -17.80 -17.09
C GLU A 274 -20.35 -16.49 -17.63
N LEU A 275 -21.30 -15.90 -16.89
CA LEU A 275 -21.98 -14.65 -17.23
C LEU A 275 -21.22 -13.39 -16.80
N GLY A 276 -19.92 -13.51 -16.49
CA GLY A 276 -19.05 -12.39 -16.11
C GLY A 276 -19.47 -11.70 -14.81
N GLY A 277 -20.17 -12.42 -13.95
CA GLY A 277 -20.67 -12.00 -12.66
C GLY A 277 -19.61 -12.05 -11.57
N GLY A 278 -19.63 -11.05 -10.69
CA GLY A 278 -18.59 -10.84 -9.69
C GLY A 278 -18.94 -9.78 -8.67
N PHE A 279 -17.97 -9.52 -7.80
CA PHE A 279 -17.95 -8.38 -6.89
C PHE A 279 -16.59 -7.70 -6.91
N ALA A 280 -16.57 -6.42 -6.57
CA ALA A 280 -15.40 -5.58 -6.45
C ALA A 280 -15.31 -5.06 -5.02
N VAL A 281 -14.11 -5.06 -4.45
CA VAL A 281 -13.82 -4.43 -3.14
C VAL A 281 -12.97 -3.19 -3.35
N ALA A 282 -13.31 -2.10 -2.68
CA ALA A 282 -12.70 -0.79 -2.91
C ALA A 282 -12.25 -0.09 -1.61
N ARG A 283 -11.10 0.59 -1.68
CA ARG A 283 -10.54 1.41 -0.58
C ARG A 283 -10.04 2.77 -1.08
N PRO A 284 -10.13 3.83 -0.27
CA PRO A 284 -9.59 5.13 -0.61
C PRO A 284 -8.06 5.13 -0.55
N LYS A 285 -7.42 5.94 -1.39
CA LYS A 285 -5.96 6.06 -1.46
C LYS A 285 -5.47 7.12 -0.47
N VAL A 286 -4.87 6.68 0.63
CA VAL A 286 -4.20 7.59 1.58
C VAL A 286 -2.80 7.92 1.06
N ALA A 287 -2.72 8.96 0.22
CA ALA A 287 -1.47 9.48 -0.33
C ALA A 287 -1.19 10.91 0.15
N ILE A 288 0.06 11.18 0.48
CA ILE A 288 0.53 12.53 0.85
C ILE A 288 0.95 13.26 -0.43
N SER A 289 0.28 14.38 -0.73
CA SER A 289 0.45 15.14 -1.97
C SER A 289 1.68 16.06 -1.99
N SER A 290 2.31 16.34 -0.84
CA SER A 290 3.43 17.28 -0.75
C SER A 290 4.38 17.00 0.42
N PRO A 291 5.67 17.39 0.32
CA PRO A 291 6.62 17.36 1.43
C PRO A 291 6.14 18.10 2.70
N THR A 292 5.37 19.18 2.53
CA THR A 292 4.74 19.92 3.64
C THR A 292 3.55 19.16 4.24
N GLY A 293 2.76 18.46 3.41
CA GLY A 293 1.67 17.59 3.86
C GLY A 293 2.13 16.48 4.81
N PHE A 294 3.36 15.97 4.63
CA PHE A 294 3.97 15.00 5.56
C PHE A 294 4.18 15.55 6.97
N LEU A 295 4.59 16.82 7.08
CA LEU A 295 4.83 17.47 8.37
C LEU A 295 3.52 17.83 9.09
N VAL A 296 2.47 18.18 8.34
CA VAL A 296 1.14 18.49 8.89
C VAL A 296 0.42 17.21 9.32
N GLY A 297 0.38 16.20 8.43
CA GLY A 297 -0.34 14.94 8.61
C GLY A 297 0.39 13.87 9.44
N ALA A 298 1.60 14.13 9.94
CA ALA A 298 2.26 13.25 10.90
C ALA A 298 1.42 13.14 12.19
N ASP A 299 1.34 11.95 12.78
CA ASP A 299 0.59 11.73 14.01
C ASP A 299 1.20 12.49 15.20
N ASP A 300 0.39 12.81 16.20
CA ASP A 300 0.87 13.48 17.42
C ASP A 300 1.83 12.59 18.22
N THR A 301 1.80 11.27 18.04
CA THR A 301 2.80 10.34 18.58
C THR A 301 4.15 10.52 17.89
N ASP A 302 4.16 10.60 16.55
CA ASP A 302 5.39 10.82 15.78
C ASP A 302 6.01 12.19 16.09
N LYS A 303 5.18 13.24 16.19
CA LYS A 303 5.61 14.59 16.58
C LYS A 303 6.26 14.62 17.98
N LYS A 304 5.76 13.83 18.94
CA LYS A 304 6.35 13.70 20.29
C LYS A 304 7.67 12.94 20.30
N ASN A 305 7.87 11.99 19.39
CA ASN A 305 9.12 11.24 19.25
C ASN A 305 10.25 12.08 18.61
N VAL A 306 9.93 13.18 17.93
CA VAL A 306 10.92 14.14 17.46
C VAL A 306 11.60 14.84 18.65
N LYS A 307 12.90 14.61 18.82
CA LYS A 307 13.73 15.29 19.83
C LYS A 307 13.96 16.77 19.44
N LEU A 308 12.94 17.61 19.61
CA LEU A 308 12.96 19.04 19.25
C LEU A 308 14.14 19.80 19.88
N TRP A 309 14.57 19.41 21.07
CA TRP A 309 15.77 19.99 21.71
C TRP A 309 17.04 19.79 20.87
N LEU A 310 17.19 18.65 20.18
CA LEU A 310 18.35 18.36 19.34
C LEU A 310 18.34 19.22 18.08
N ALA A 311 17.16 19.44 17.48
CA ALA A 311 16.99 20.40 16.40
C ALA A 311 17.35 21.83 16.86
N GLY A 312 16.92 22.22 18.08
CA GLY A 312 17.29 23.48 18.70
C GLY A 312 18.81 23.63 18.91
N VAL A 313 19.50 22.58 19.37
CA VAL A 313 20.96 22.57 19.53
C VAL A 313 21.67 22.72 18.18
N ILE A 314 21.21 22.03 17.13
CA ILE A 314 21.79 22.13 15.77
C ILE A 314 21.61 23.55 15.22
N VAL A 315 20.42 24.14 15.35
CA VAL A 315 20.14 25.52 14.90
C VAL A 315 20.96 26.54 15.71
N GLY A 316 21.06 26.36 17.03
CA GLY A 316 21.85 27.23 17.91
C GLY A 316 23.35 27.19 17.58
N ALA A 317 23.90 26.00 17.35
CA ALA A 317 25.29 25.83 16.92
C ALA A 317 25.54 26.48 15.54
N ALA A 318 24.65 26.25 14.58
CA ALA A 318 24.73 26.85 13.24
C ALA A 318 24.67 28.39 13.29
N ALA A 319 23.77 28.96 14.11
CA ALA A 319 23.71 30.41 14.32
C ALA A 319 25.01 30.94 14.94
N LEU A 320 25.56 30.26 15.96
CA LEU A 320 26.81 30.64 16.61
C LEU A 320 28.00 30.65 15.65
N PHE A 321 28.13 29.64 14.77
CA PHE A 321 29.14 29.64 13.70
C PHE A 321 28.94 30.80 12.71
N GLY A 322 27.71 31.09 12.29
CA GLY A 322 27.39 32.23 11.44
C GLY A 322 27.80 33.58 12.05
N PHE A 323 27.47 33.79 13.33
CA PHE A 323 27.89 35.00 14.06
C PHE A 323 29.41 35.07 14.24
N LEU A 324 30.07 33.95 14.55
CA LEU A 324 31.52 33.90 14.71
C LEU A 324 32.26 34.25 13.40
N PHE A 325 31.82 33.70 12.27
CA PHE A 325 32.40 34.03 10.96
C PHE A 325 32.13 35.48 10.56
N SER A 326 30.92 36.00 10.81
CA SER A 326 30.59 37.42 10.60
C SER A 326 31.47 38.35 11.45
N TYR A 327 31.66 38.03 12.74
CA TYR A 327 32.52 38.80 13.65
C TYR A 327 33.99 38.81 13.23
N LEU A 328 34.54 37.65 12.85
CA LEU A 328 35.92 37.52 12.37
C LEU A 328 36.15 38.25 11.05
N GLU A 329 35.15 38.30 10.17
CA GLU A 329 35.26 38.85 8.82
C GLU A 329 34.92 40.35 8.73
N HIS A 330 34.02 40.87 9.57
CA HIS A 330 33.57 42.26 9.54
C HIS A 330 34.03 43.05 10.77
N SER A 331 33.67 42.61 11.98
CA SER A 331 33.91 43.37 13.21
C SER A 331 35.40 43.46 13.58
N ARG A 332 36.16 42.37 13.44
CA ARG A 332 37.59 42.33 13.79
C ARG A 332 38.45 43.28 12.93
N PRO A 333 38.41 43.26 11.58
CA PRO A 333 39.21 44.19 10.78
C PRO A 333 38.73 45.65 10.89
N MET A 334 37.43 45.89 11.05
CA MET A 334 36.90 47.24 11.31
C MET A 334 37.44 47.81 12.63
N ARG A 335 37.54 47.00 13.68
CA ARG A 335 38.13 47.40 14.97
C ARG A 335 39.62 47.70 14.86
N GLU A 336 40.39 46.91 14.10
CA GLU A 336 41.81 47.23 13.85
C GLU A 336 41.97 48.50 13.02
N MET A 337 41.08 48.76 12.05
CA MET A 337 41.07 50.02 11.28
C MET A 337 40.77 51.22 12.17
N LYS A 338 39.78 51.13 13.06
CA LYS A 338 39.52 52.16 14.07
C LYS A 338 40.75 52.41 14.96
N ASN A 339 41.33 51.35 15.52
CA ASN A 339 42.51 51.45 16.39
C ASN A 339 43.70 52.13 15.69
N GLN A 340 43.97 51.81 14.42
CA GLN A 340 45.09 52.42 13.69
C GLN A 340 44.76 53.85 13.22
N ALA A 341 43.51 54.15 12.85
CA ALA A 341 43.08 55.52 12.54
C ALA A 341 43.19 56.44 13.77
N GLU A 342 42.86 55.95 14.97
CA GLU A 342 43.08 56.69 16.22
C GLU A 342 44.57 56.94 16.50
N LYS A 343 45.43 55.95 16.25
CA LYS A 343 46.90 56.13 16.39
C LYS A 343 47.48 57.13 15.39
N LEU A 344 47.03 57.08 14.14
CA LEU A 344 47.41 58.02 13.08
C LEU A 344 46.96 59.45 13.43
N LYS A 345 45.70 59.62 13.88
CA LYS A 345 45.18 60.90 14.37
C LYS A 345 46.04 61.48 15.51
N ASN A 346 46.51 60.62 16.41
CA ASN A 346 47.31 61.00 17.57
C ASN A 346 48.82 61.13 17.25
N GLY A 347 49.25 61.05 15.98
CA GLY A 347 50.66 61.15 15.59
C GLY A 347 51.55 59.99 16.07
N GLN A 348 50.96 58.85 16.46
CA GLN A 348 51.71 57.69 16.97
C GLN A 348 52.22 56.76 15.86
N ILE A 349 51.68 56.89 14.65
CA ILE A 349 52.12 56.20 13.44
C ILE A 349 51.98 57.17 12.25
N ASP A 350 52.94 57.17 11.34
CA ASP A 350 52.88 58.03 10.13
C ASP A 350 52.10 57.38 8.98
N THR A 351 51.97 56.05 9.01
CA THR A 351 51.23 55.25 8.01
C THR A 351 50.51 54.05 8.66
N LEU A 352 49.44 53.60 8.02
CA LEU A 352 48.67 52.41 8.42
C LEU A 352 49.45 51.12 8.12
N ASN A 353 49.44 50.17 9.06
CA ASN A 353 50.20 48.92 8.99
C ASN A 353 49.49 47.89 8.10
N LEU A 354 49.82 47.93 6.80
CA LEU A 354 49.25 47.11 5.72
C LEU A 354 49.14 45.58 6.03
N PRO A 355 50.18 44.89 6.55
CA PRO A 355 50.08 43.47 6.94
C PRO A 355 48.95 43.10 7.92
N ARG A 356 48.49 44.04 8.75
CA ARG A 356 47.41 43.79 9.72
C ARG A 356 46.02 43.86 9.10
N PHE A 357 45.87 44.51 7.94
CA PHE A 357 44.61 44.57 7.21
C PHE A 357 44.40 43.36 6.32
N ARG A 358 43.18 42.83 6.33
CA ARG A 358 42.76 41.67 5.54
C ARG A 358 41.49 41.98 4.75
N GLY A 359 41.33 41.31 3.62
CA GLY A 359 40.20 41.54 2.71
C GLY A 359 40.15 42.99 2.20
N GLY A 360 38.93 43.51 2.00
CA GLY A 360 38.70 44.85 1.43
C GLY A 360 39.27 46.02 2.24
N TYR A 361 39.63 45.82 3.52
CA TYR A 361 40.27 46.87 4.33
C TYR A 361 41.75 47.10 3.95
N ARG A 362 42.42 46.14 3.31
CA ARG A 362 43.82 46.30 2.89
C ARG A 362 44.00 47.31 1.76
N PRO A 363 43.27 47.27 0.63
CA PRO A 363 43.38 48.32 -0.40
C PRO A 363 42.97 49.69 0.15
N ILE A 364 41.92 49.78 0.97
CA ILE A 364 41.54 51.04 1.63
C ILE A 364 42.70 51.62 2.47
N ALA A 365 43.43 50.79 3.22
CA ALA A 365 44.62 51.23 3.95
C ALA A 365 45.78 51.63 3.02
N THR A 366 45.94 50.98 1.86
CA THR A 366 46.91 51.38 0.82
C THR A 366 46.58 52.77 0.27
N ASP A 367 45.32 53.01 -0.08
CA ASP A 367 44.85 54.26 -0.68
C ASP A 367 45.00 55.43 0.32
N ILE A 368 44.69 55.18 1.60
CA ILE A 368 44.93 56.15 2.68
C ILE A 368 46.42 56.46 2.81
N ASN A 369 47.31 55.44 2.83
CA ASN A 369 48.76 55.65 2.91
C ASN A 369 49.30 56.43 1.71
N ALA A 370 48.85 56.12 0.50
CA ALA A 370 49.22 56.85 -0.71
C ALA A 370 48.71 58.31 -0.68
N GLY A 371 47.51 58.53 -0.14
CA GLY A 371 46.98 59.88 0.09
C GLY A 371 47.81 60.69 1.07
N ILE A 372 48.22 60.10 2.20
CA ILE A 372 49.09 60.73 3.20
C ILE A 372 50.45 61.09 2.58
N GLN A 373 51.09 60.15 1.88
CA GLN A 373 52.37 60.38 1.19
C GLN A 373 52.26 61.56 0.20
N ARG A 374 51.20 61.59 -0.61
CA ARG A 374 50.96 62.68 -1.58
C ARG A 374 50.73 64.05 -0.93
N VAL A 375 50.21 64.09 0.30
CA VAL A 375 50.07 65.33 1.08
C VAL A 375 51.41 65.77 1.68
N VAL A 376 52.21 64.84 2.20
CA VAL A 376 53.57 65.12 2.71
C VAL A 376 54.49 65.63 1.60
N GLU A 377 54.46 64.99 0.42
CA GLU A 377 55.20 65.42 -0.77
C GLU A 377 54.80 66.83 -1.24
N LYS A 378 53.49 67.15 -1.24
CA LYS A 378 52.99 68.50 -1.56
C LYS A 378 53.30 69.54 -0.47
N GLY A 379 53.50 69.12 0.77
CA GLY A 379 53.81 69.99 1.91
C GLY A 379 55.30 70.32 2.05
N GLY A 380 56.17 69.84 1.16
CA GLY A 380 57.62 70.08 1.24
C GLY A 380 58.34 69.27 2.33
N GLY A 381 57.67 68.27 2.92
CA GLY A 381 58.27 67.38 3.92
C GLY A 381 59.13 66.29 3.28
N THR A 382 60.33 66.07 3.81
CA THR A 382 61.21 64.96 3.38
C THR A 382 60.65 63.61 3.83
N ALA A 383 59.77 63.02 3.02
CA ALA A 383 59.32 61.65 3.22
C ALA A 383 60.52 60.71 3.23
N ARG A 384 60.82 60.09 4.39
CA ARG A 384 61.89 59.10 4.52
C ARG A 384 61.55 57.87 3.67
N LYS A 385 62.11 57.81 2.46
CA LYS A 385 62.29 56.55 1.75
C LYS A 385 63.06 55.57 2.65
N PRO A 386 62.78 54.26 2.62
CA PRO A 386 63.50 53.29 3.43
C PRO A 386 64.96 53.17 2.95
N ALA A 387 65.84 53.89 3.66
CA ALA A 387 67.30 53.79 3.74
C ALA A 387 68.11 53.60 2.44
N ASP A 388 68.87 54.63 2.05
CA ASP A 388 70.04 54.48 1.17
C ASP A 388 71.13 53.64 1.87
N LEU A 389 71.34 52.42 1.38
CA LEU A 389 72.33 51.47 1.89
C LEU A 389 73.79 51.96 1.78
N GLU A 390 74.05 52.95 0.92
CA GLU A 390 75.41 53.49 0.69
C GLU A 390 75.94 54.35 1.85
N SER A 391 75.08 54.72 2.81
CA SER A 391 75.47 55.54 3.98
C SER A 391 76.07 54.76 5.16
N ILE A 392 76.13 53.42 5.10
CA ILE A 392 76.49 52.55 6.24
C ILE A 392 77.81 51.77 6.05
N LEU A 393 78.37 51.69 4.82
CA LEU A 393 79.72 51.17 4.58
C LEU A 393 80.65 52.29 4.10
N GLY A 394 81.67 52.59 4.90
CA GLY A 394 82.72 53.55 4.52
C GLY A 394 83.60 53.06 3.35
N PRO A 395 84.42 53.96 2.77
CA PRO A 395 85.15 53.69 1.53
C PRO A 395 86.20 52.57 1.70
N VAL A 396 86.06 51.52 0.91
CA VAL A 396 87.02 50.41 0.83
C VAL A 396 88.10 50.75 -0.21
N PRO A 397 89.41 50.62 0.09
CA PRO A 397 90.46 50.91 -0.87
C PRO A 397 90.50 49.87 -2.02
N ALA A 398 90.85 50.34 -3.22
CA ALA A 398 90.88 49.51 -4.43
C ALA A 398 92.15 48.67 -4.56
N GLN A 399 92.02 47.37 -4.82
CA GLN A 399 92.87 46.50 -5.67
C GLN A 399 92.38 45.03 -5.62
N PRO A 400 92.80 44.12 -6.53
CA PRO A 400 92.11 43.93 -7.80
C PRO A 400 91.49 42.53 -7.97
N SER A 401 90.79 42.35 -9.09
CA SER A 401 90.20 41.09 -9.55
C SER A 401 91.19 39.92 -9.64
N MET A 402 90.86 38.78 -9.04
CA MET A 402 91.17 37.46 -9.61
C MET A 402 90.01 36.49 -9.36
N SER A 403 89.58 35.82 -10.43
CA SER A 403 88.47 34.88 -10.45
C SER A 403 88.87 33.50 -9.90
N ALA A 404 88.03 32.93 -9.04
CA ALA A 404 88.01 31.51 -8.73
C ALA A 404 86.55 31.08 -8.54
N PHE A 405 86.23 29.82 -8.86
CA PHE A 405 84.88 29.21 -8.87
C PHE A 405 83.96 29.64 -10.02
N SER A 406 84.29 29.20 -11.23
CA SER A 406 83.30 28.82 -12.25
C SER A 406 83.11 27.30 -12.25
N PHE A 407 81.87 26.82 -12.17
CA PHE A 407 81.53 25.43 -12.45
C PHE A 407 80.93 25.33 -13.86
N PRO A 408 81.31 24.33 -14.67
CA PRO A 408 80.78 24.19 -16.02
C PRO A 408 79.39 23.56 -16.01
N LEU A 409 78.44 24.19 -16.71
CA LEU A 409 77.32 23.47 -17.33
C LEU A 409 77.52 23.49 -18.86
N PRO A 410 77.15 22.40 -19.56
CA PRO A 410 77.38 22.27 -21.00
C PRO A 410 76.53 23.25 -21.82
N GLU A 411 77.05 23.60 -22.99
CA GLU A 411 76.52 24.63 -23.89
C GLU A 411 75.06 24.40 -24.31
N GLY A 412 74.29 25.48 -24.51
CA GLY A 412 72.99 25.33 -25.15
C GLY A 412 71.96 26.46 -25.12
N SER A 413 72.25 27.68 -24.63
CA SER A 413 71.41 28.87 -24.90
C SER A 413 72.11 30.17 -24.48
N ALA A 414 72.26 31.12 -25.42
CA ALA A 414 72.86 32.43 -25.19
C ALA A 414 71.82 33.50 -24.75
N PRO A 415 72.22 34.56 -24.01
CA PRO A 415 71.31 35.57 -23.48
C PRO A 415 71.07 36.76 -24.44
N PRO A 416 69.92 37.46 -24.33
CA PRO A 416 69.65 38.69 -25.09
C PRO A 416 70.19 39.96 -24.40
N GLN A 417 70.57 40.97 -25.19
CA GLN A 417 70.97 42.30 -24.71
C GLN A 417 69.84 43.36 -24.79
N PRO A 418 69.93 44.48 -24.03
CA PRO A 418 68.93 45.56 -24.00
C PRO A 418 69.38 46.87 -24.71
N VAL A 419 68.44 47.75 -25.07
CA VAL A 419 68.42 49.26 -25.06
C VAL A 419 67.24 49.79 -25.94
N PRO A 420 66.82 51.08 -25.94
CA PRO A 420 66.37 51.94 -24.82
C PRO A 420 65.04 52.73 -25.12
N SER A 421 64.67 53.70 -24.27
CA SER A 421 63.52 54.65 -24.35
C SER A 421 63.73 55.81 -25.36
N ASN A 422 62.83 56.76 -25.70
CA ASN A 422 61.68 57.50 -25.06
C ASN A 422 60.87 58.27 -26.18
N PRO A 423 60.11 59.39 -26.02
CA PRO A 423 58.92 59.75 -25.20
C PRO A 423 57.67 60.32 -25.97
N GLY A 424 56.49 60.36 -25.31
CA GLY A 424 55.41 61.38 -25.45
C GLY A 424 54.51 61.40 -26.71
N THR A 425 53.36 62.11 -26.79
CA THR A 425 52.47 62.73 -25.77
C THR A 425 51.10 63.15 -26.37
N HIS A 426 50.03 63.05 -25.58
CA HIS A 426 48.78 63.85 -25.61
C HIS A 426 47.74 63.84 -26.78
N THR A 427 46.50 63.47 -26.38
CA THR A 427 45.18 64.09 -26.67
C THR A 427 44.59 64.20 -28.08
N GLY A 428 43.30 63.83 -28.22
CA GLY A 428 42.36 64.59 -29.06
C GLY A 428 41.28 63.80 -29.83
N ALA A 429 40.05 63.84 -29.32
CA ALA A 429 38.75 63.83 -30.04
C ALA A 429 38.42 62.84 -31.20
N ASN A 430 37.23 62.24 -31.07
CA ASN A 430 36.35 61.69 -32.13
C ASN A 430 35.95 62.77 -33.19
N PRO A 431 35.30 62.46 -34.35
CA PRO A 431 34.49 61.27 -34.68
C PRO A 431 34.59 60.74 -36.15
N ALA A 432 33.61 59.88 -36.51
CA ALA A 432 33.04 59.59 -37.85
C ALA A 432 33.47 58.30 -38.60
N GLY A 433 32.47 57.50 -39.00
CA GLY A 433 32.53 56.56 -40.13
C GLY A 433 32.18 57.26 -41.46
N PRO A 434 31.84 56.57 -42.58
CA PRO A 434 31.00 55.34 -42.59
C PRO A 434 31.33 54.26 -43.67
N GLY A 435 30.66 53.10 -43.56
CA GLY A 435 30.40 52.15 -44.69
C GLY A 435 31.54 51.18 -45.06
N ALA A 436 31.28 50.00 -45.66
CA ALA A 436 30.01 49.33 -45.98
C ALA A 436 30.23 47.82 -46.28
N THR A 437 29.14 47.02 -46.37
CA THR A 437 29.03 45.64 -46.96
C THR A 437 29.98 44.55 -46.42
N GLY A 438 29.55 43.43 -45.83
CA GLY A 438 28.62 42.34 -46.22
C GLY A 438 29.21 41.02 -45.64
N ASN A 439 28.59 39.84 -45.53
CA ASN A 439 27.36 39.26 -46.06
C ASN A 439 26.84 38.15 -45.08
N ASN A 440 25.60 37.69 -45.29
CA ASN A 440 24.72 36.83 -44.48
C ASN A 440 25.26 35.54 -43.80
N GLY A 441 24.65 35.23 -42.64
CA GLY A 441 24.63 33.90 -41.99
C GLY A 441 23.31 33.65 -41.22
N ARG A 442 22.38 32.92 -41.84
CA ARG A 442 20.97 32.66 -41.44
C ARG A 442 20.87 31.75 -40.19
N PHE A 443 19.98 32.00 -39.20
CA PHE A 443 18.67 31.33 -38.96
C PHE A 443 18.11 31.71 -37.54
N PRO A 444 16.83 31.42 -37.14
CA PRO A 444 15.97 32.46 -36.60
C PRO A 444 15.38 32.27 -35.18
N GLY A 445 15.06 33.42 -34.55
CA GLY A 445 13.71 33.72 -34.05
C GLY A 445 13.14 32.94 -32.85
N ALA A 446 13.30 33.50 -31.64
CA ALA A 446 12.40 33.23 -30.51
C ALA A 446 11.21 34.22 -30.52
N PRO A 447 9.98 33.81 -30.16
CA PRO A 447 8.81 34.69 -30.12
C PRO A 447 8.75 35.58 -28.85
N PRO A 448 8.11 36.76 -28.91
CA PRO A 448 8.00 37.73 -27.82
C PRO A 448 6.86 37.40 -26.82
N PRO A 449 6.83 38.04 -25.62
CA PRO A 449 5.79 37.80 -24.61
C PRO A 449 4.42 38.38 -25.00
N PRO A 450 3.30 37.76 -24.55
CA PRO A 450 1.95 38.24 -24.87
C PRO A 450 1.55 39.45 -24.02
N ASN A 451 0.81 40.37 -24.65
CA ASN A 451 0.29 41.57 -24.02
C ASN A 451 -1.26 41.59 -24.06
N THR A 452 -1.88 42.13 -23.00
CA THR A 452 -3.27 42.66 -22.92
C THR A 452 -4.51 41.77 -23.21
N ARG A 453 -5.46 41.82 -22.25
CA ARG A 453 -6.89 41.48 -22.37
C ARG A 453 -7.60 42.23 -23.51
N PRO A 454 -8.71 41.69 -24.05
CA PRO A 454 -10.02 42.28 -23.70
C PRO A 454 -11.16 41.25 -23.50
N GLY A 455 -12.20 41.63 -22.75
CA GLY A 455 -13.50 40.92 -22.70
C GLY A 455 -13.96 40.46 -21.31
N LEU A 456 -14.83 41.25 -20.66
CA LEU A 456 -15.63 40.86 -19.50
C LEU A 456 -17.09 41.31 -19.74
N PRO A 457 -18.11 40.45 -19.58
CA PRO A 457 -19.49 40.88 -19.38
C PRO A 457 -19.77 41.22 -17.90
N PRO A 458 -20.76 42.07 -17.59
CA PRO A 458 -20.93 42.66 -16.26
C PRO A 458 -21.75 41.81 -15.27
N PRO A 459 -21.55 41.97 -13.96
CA PRO A 459 -22.45 41.45 -12.93
C PRO A 459 -23.67 42.37 -12.75
N VAL A 460 -24.85 41.79 -12.51
CA VAL A 460 -26.08 42.55 -12.18
C VAL A 460 -26.38 42.40 -10.70
N ASN A 461 -26.44 43.52 -9.98
CA ASN A 461 -26.87 43.57 -8.58
C ASN A 461 -28.38 43.80 -8.49
N ALA A 462 -29.09 43.00 -7.69
CA ALA A 462 -30.32 43.41 -7.01
C ALA A 462 -30.61 42.49 -5.82
N ALA A 463 -30.57 43.03 -4.60
CA ALA A 463 -31.31 42.48 -3.45
C ALA A 463 -32.74 43.08 -3.46
N PRO A 464 -33.68 42.56 -2.62
CA PRO A 464 -33.79 43.16 -1.29
C PRO A 464 -34.29 42.24 -0.13
N SER A 465 -34.03 42.74 1.09
CA SER A 465 -34.84 42.61 2.34
C SER A 465 -35.09 41.25 3.02
N THR A 466 -34.39 41.06 4.15
CA THR A 466 -34.88 40.49 5.43
C THR A 466 -35.92 41.45 6.09
N PRO A 467 -36.81 41.04 7.03
CA PRO A 467 -36.56 40.42 8.36
C PRO A 467 -37.48 39.20 8.67
N GLY A 468 -37.43 38.48 9.80
CA GLY A 468 -36.65 38.51 11.06
C GLY A 468 -37.37 37.66 12.14
N PHE A 469 -36.77 37.48 13.33
CA PHE A 469 -37.25 36.66 14.48
C PHE A 469 -37.26 35.12 14.26
N GLY A 470 -37.06 34.27 15.26
CA GLY A 470 -36.65 34.50 16.67
C GLY A 470 -36.62 33.18 17.45
N GLN A 471 -35.73 33.07 18.46
CA GLN A 471 -35.77 31.97 19.44
C GLN A 471 -37.01 32.09 20.34
N PRO A 472 -37.36 31.01 21.06
CA PRO A 472 -37.46 31.20 22.51
C PRO A 472 -36.73 30.12 23.32
N GLU A 473 -36.21 30.56 24.47
CA GLU A 473 -35.76 29.72 25.58
C GLU A 473 -36.77 29.88 26.75
N ARG A 474 -36.77 28.93 27.70
CA ARG A 474 -37.17 29.05 29.13
C ARG A 474 -38.56 28.59 29.66
N THR A 475 -38.46 27.48 30.41
CA THR A 475 -38.82 27.28 31.84
C THR A 475 -40.26 27.09 32.34
N MET A 476 -40.30 26.27 33.41
CA MET A 476 -41.34 25.97 34.42
C MET A 476 -42.15 24.70 34.12
N ALA A 477 -42.51 23.80 35.04
CA ALA A 477 -42.14 23.46 36.42
C ALA A 477 -43.07 22.28 36.84
N MET A 478 -42.91 21.73 38.06
CA MET A 478 -43.73 20.66 38.70
C MET A 478 -43.50 19.22 38.21
N SER A 479 -43.72 18.15 39.00
CA SER A 479 -43.30 17.76 40.37
C SER A 479 -44.21 16.62 40.89
N GLY A 480 -43.63 15.53 41.39
CA GLY A 480 -44.35 14.43 42.09
C GLY A 480 -45.01 13.39 41.15
N ALA A 481 -45.20 12.13 41.55
CA ALA A 481 -44.74 11.41 42.76
C ALA A 481 -44.69 9.89 42.49
N ALA A 482 -44.00 9.12 43.34
CA ALA A 482 -44.02 7.66 43.32
C ALA A 482 -45.33 7.07 43.90
N PRO A 483 -45.56 5.76 43.79
CA PRO A 483 -45.26 4.92 44.97
C PRO A 483 -44.55 3.59 44.69
N GLN A 484 -43.93 3.04 45.73
CA GLN A 484 -43.35 1.70 45.80
C GLN A 484 -44.40 0.65 46.23
N ALA A 485 -44.19 -0.63 45.92
CA ALA A 485 -43.77 -1.66 46.90
C ALA A 485 -44.25 -3.10 46.57
N GLY A 486 -43.41 -4.10 46.86
CA GLY A 486 -43.75 -5.55 46.86
C GLY A 486 -43.18 -6.34 45.66
N GLY A 487 -42.27 -7.32 45.80
CA GLY A 487 -41.50 -7.74 46.98
C GLY A 487 -41.60 -9.22 47.35
N PHE A 488 -41.02 -10.13 46.56
CA PHE A 488 -40.62 -11.51 46.91
C PHE A 488 -39.41 -11.88 46.00
N ALA A 489 -38.21 -12.30 46.44
CA ALA A 489 -37.77 -13.33 47.39
C ALA A 489 -37.44 -14.69 46.73
N GLY A 490 -36.13 -14.95 46.52
CA GLY A 490 -35.48 -16.27 46.62
C GLY A 490 -35.68 -17.32 45.49
N GLY A 491 -34.57 -17.84 44.95
CA GLY A 491 -34.58 -19.06 44.13
C GLY A 491 -33.32 -19.25 43.28
N GLY A 492 -32.35 -20.06 43.76
CA GLY A 492 -31.21 -20.51 42.95
C GLY A 492 -31.56 -21.68 42.02
N PRO A 493 -30.71 -22.00 41.02
CA PRO A 493 -30.99 -23.05 40.05
C PRO A 493 -30.89 -24.47 40.64
N PRO A 494 -31.82 -25.39 40.34
CA PRO A 494 -31.75 -26.79 40.78
C PRO A 494 -30.86 -27.66 39.85
N PRO A 495 -30.36 -28.82 40.33
CA PRO A 495 -29.40 -29.66 39.63
C PRO A 495 -30.02 -30.70 38.67
N VAL A 496 -29.21 -31.16 37.71
CA VAL A 496 -29.52 -32.27 36.78
C VAL A 496 -29.04 -33.64 37.31
N PRO A 497 -29.87 -34.70 37.28
CA PRO A 497 -29.45 -36.06 37.60
C PRO A 497 -29.17 -36.92 36.35
N SER A 498 -28.18 -37.82 36.45
CA SER A 498 -27.93 -38.92 35.51
C SER A 498 -28.84 -40.12 35.80
N PRO A 499 -29.02 -41.04 34.83
CA PRO A 499 -28.88 -42.46 35.18
C PRO A 499 -28.13 -43.30 34.12
N ALA A 500 -27.63 -44.46 34.54
CA ALA A 500 -27.04 -45.50 33.69
C ALA A 500 -27.84 -46.80 33.80
N GLY A 501 -27.83 -47.65 32.77
CA GLY A 501 -28.45 -48.99 32.78
C GLY A 501 -28.07 -49.83 31.56
N LYS A 502 -27.64 -51.08 31.78
CA LYS A 502 -27.22 -52.07 30.75
C LYS A 502 -28.31 -53.13 30.50
N LEU A 503 -27.99 -54.09 29.61
CA LEU A 503 -28.63 -55.40 29.28
C LEU A 503 -29.47 -55.36 27.98
N GLY A 504 -29.38 -56.30 27.03
CA GLY A 504 -28.50 -57.47 26.84
C GLY A 504 -28.84 -58.21 25.52
N ALA A 505 -27.90 -58.95 24.92
CA ALA A 505 -28.14 -59.81 23.72
C ALA A 505 -28.59 -61.24 24.13
N PRO A 506 -29.11 -62.10 23.21
CA PRO A 506 -28.24 -63.13 22.56
C PRO A 506 -28.75 -63.54 21.10
N PRO A 507 -28.50 -64.74 20.48
CA PRO A 507 -27.82 -64.85 19.15
C PRO A 507 -28.47 -65.89 18.16
N PRO A 508 -27.77 -66.74 17.36
CA PRO A 508 -26.96 -66.53 16.12
C PRO A 508 -27.34 -67.42 14.88
N THR A 509 -26.46 -67.44 13.85
CA THR A 509 -26.17 -68.50 12.82
C THR A 509 -26.66 -68.30 11.36
N PRO A 510 -26.03 -68.91 10.32
CA PRO A 510 -24.57 -69.10 10.08
C PRO A 510 -24.08 -68.80 8.63
N PHE A 511 -22.75 -68.68 8.44
CA PHE A 511 -22.05 -68.66 7.13
C PHE A 511 -21.93 -70.09 6.51
N PRO A 512 -21.44 -70.27 5.25
CA PRO A 512 -20.00 -70.21 4.89
C PRO A 512 -19.78 -69.55 3.50
N ALA A 513 -18.61 -69.42 2.85
CA ALA A 513 -17.19 -69.82 3.01
C ALA A 513 -16.36 -68.90 2.05
N VAL A 514 -15.01 -68.80 1.96
CA VAL A 514 -13.79 -69.34 2.62
C VAL A 514 -12.73 -68.21 2.53
N SER A 515 -11.98 -67.84 3.59
CA SER A 515 -10.68 -68.39 4.05
C SER A 515 -9.46 -68.04 3.15
N SER A 516 -8.26 -67.69 3.63
CA SER A 516 -7.68 -67.65 5.00
C SER A 516 -6.59 -66.54 5.04
N ALA A 517 -6.46 -65.73 6.11
CA ALA A 517 -5.62 -65.93 7.30
C ALA A 517 -4.11 -66.13 7.00
N LYS A 518 -3.16 -65.56 7.77
CA LYS A 518 -3.11 -65.43 9.25
C LYS A 518 -2.12 -64.28 9.62
N LYS A 519 -2.49 -63.27 10.45
CA LYS A 519 -2.36 -63.17 11.93
C LYS A 519 -0.87 -63.09 12.40
N LEU A 520 -0.42 -62.39 13.45
CA LEU A 520 -0.99 -61.84 14.71
C LEU A 520 0.10 -60.89 15.31
N GLY A 521 -0.11 -59.92 16.23
CA GLY A 521 -1.28 -59.41 16.96
C GLY A 521 -1.03 -58.00 17.53
N LYS A 522 -2.02 -57.39 18.21
CA LYS A 522 -2.06 -57.17 19.69
C LYS A 522 -0.96 -56.21 20.19
N ASP A 523 -1.20 -55.04 20.79
CA ASP A 523 -2.41 -54.34 21.28
C ASP A 523 -2.17 -52.79 21.25
N GLU A 524 -2.98 -51.84 21.74
CA GLU A 524 -4.21 -51.87 22.58
C GLU A 524 -5.15 -50.65 22.26
N GLU A 525 -5.74 -50.00 23.28
CA GLU A 525 -6.77 -48.93 23.25
C GLU A 525 -6.24 -47.48 23.07
N GLU A 526 -6.88 -46.66 22.21
CA GLU A 526 -6.69 -45.19 22.22
C GLU A 526 -7.75 -44.48 23.10
N GLN A 527 -7.28 -43.85 24.18
CA GLN A 527 -8.07 -42.90 24.97
C GLN A 527 -8.13 -41.53 24.28
N THR A 528 -9.31 -40.93 24.27
CA THR A 528 -9.51 -39.52 23.87
C THR A 528 -8.88 -38.56 24.87
N MET A 529 -7.76 -37.95 24.51
CA MET A 529 -7.21 -36.78 25.21
C MET A 529 -7.31 -35.51 24.37
N VAL A 530 -7.68 -34.41 25.02
CA VAL A 530 -7.87 -33.09 24.40
C VAL A 530 -6.51 -32.49 24.08
N ALA A 531 -6.25 -32.22 22.79
CA ALA A 531 -4.99 -31.63 22.36
C ALA A 531 -4.82 -30.21 22.92
N GLN A 532 -3.75 -30.00 23.72
CA GLN A 532 -3.25 -28.66 24.01
C GLN A 532 -2.69 -28.05 22.72
N PRO A 533 -2.89 -26.73 22.47
CA PRO A 533 -2.31 -26.06 21.31
C PRO A 533 -0.77 -26.08 21.38
N SER A 534 -0.14 -26.38 20.24
CA SER A 534 1.31 -26.56 20.14
C SER A 534 2.10 -25.26 20.33
N ALA A 535 3.34 -25.41 20.81
CA ALA A 535 4.25 -24.30 21.15
C ALA A 535 4.62 -23.37 19.98
N ASP A 536 4.33 -23.76 18.74
CA ASP A 536 4.53 -22.93 17.55
C ASP A 536 3.63 -21.69 17.54
N LEU A 537 2.41 -21.76 18.08
CA LEU A 537 1.52 -20.60 18.19
C LEU A 537 2.01 -19.58 19.23
N ILE A 538 2.78 -20.03 20.23
CA ILE A 538 3.41 -19.14 21.21
C ILE A 538 4.68 -18.51 20.60
N SER A 539 5.46 -19.31 19.88
CA SER A 539 6.69 -18.86 19.21
C SER A 539 6.41 -17.84 18.09
N ALA A 540 5.31 -18.01 17.34
CA ALA A 540 4.89 -17.07 16.29
C ALA A 540 4.46 -15.68 16.81
N ALA A 541 4.15 -15.55 18.11
CA ALA A 541 3.76 -14.27 18.73
C ALA A 541 4.98 -13.44 19.21
N THR A 542 6.16 -14.04 19.30
CA THR A 542 7.41 -13.38 19.72
C THR A 542 8.38 -13.28 18.56
N GLY A 543 8.39 -12.14 17.87
CA GLY A 543 9.17 -11.92 16.64
C GLY A 543 10.68 -12.09 16.81
N ALA A 544 11.18 -13.30 16.59
CA ALA A 544 12.59 -13.67 16.57
C ALA A 544 13.03 -14.01 15.14
N ASN A 545 14.10 -13.36 14.67
CA ASN A 545 14.72 -13.67 13.38
C ASN A 545 15.33 -15.08 13.37
N PRO A 546 14.95 -16.00 12.45
CA PRO A 546 15.71 -17.20 12.17
C PRO A 546 16.89 -16.86 11.25
N ALA A 547 17.98 -16.40 11.86
CA ALA A 547 19.32 -16.52 11.29
C ALA A 547 20.07 -17.60 12.08
N LEU A 548 20.92 -18.38 11.41
CA LEU A 548 21.48 -19.69 11.82
C LEU A 548 20.40 -20.80 11.75
N ASP A 549 20.47 -21.83 10.91
CA ASP A 549 21.63 -22.62 10.47
C ASP A 549 21.35 -23.28 9.09
N PRO A 550 22.25 -23.23 8.08
CA PRO A 550 22.04 -23.89 6.79
C PRO A 550 21.79 -25.40 6.87
N ALA A 551 22.24 -26.08 7.93
CA ALA A 551 21.99 -27.51 8.12
C ALA A 551 20.49 -27.82 8.32
N ALA A 552 19.77 -26.97 9.07
CA ALA A 552 18.34 -27.15 9.35
C ALA A 552 17.47 -26.97 8.09
N GLU A 553 17.76 -25.95 7.27
CA GLU A 553 17.08 -25.75 5.98
C GLU A 553 17.29 -26.97 5.05
N TRP A 554 18.48 -27.57 5.04
CA TRP A 554 18.79 -28.72 4.20
C TRP A 554 18.13 -30.02 4.66
N GLN A 555 17.89 -30.17 5.96
CA GLN A 555 17.15 -31.30 6.52
C GLN A 555 15.67 -31.24 6.12
N GLN A 556 15.03 -30.06 6.24
CA GLN A 556 13.65 -29.85 5.79
C GLN A 556 13.47 -30.14 4.28
N VAL A 557 14.39 -29.64 3.44
CA VAL A 557 14.36 -29.91 1.98
C VAL A 557 14.57 -31.39 1.65
N TYR A 558 15.31 -32.14 2.47
CA TYR A 558 15.46 -33.59 2.31
C TYR A 558 14.19 -34.36 2.71
N GLU A 559 13.55 -33.99 3.83
CA GLU A 559 12.29 -34.59 4.27
C GLU A 559 11.16 -34.34 3.26
N ASP A 560 11.05 -33.12 2.74
CA ASP A 560 10.16 -32.79 1.62
C ASP A 560 10.47 -33.62 0.36
N PHE A 561 11.75 -33.85 0.04
CA PHE A 561 12.15 -34.61 -1.14
C PHE A 561 11.83 -36.11 -1.02
N ILE A 562 12.01 -36.70 0.17
CA ILE A 562 11.60 -38.08 0.47
C ILE A 562 10.07 -38.21 0.42
N ARG A 563 9.33 -37.23 0.97
CA ARG A 563 7.86 -37.20 0.90
C ARG A 563 7.38 -37.16 -0.56
N THR A 564 7.89 -36.23 -1.36
CA THR A 564 7.53 -36.13 -2.79
C THR A 564 7.95 -37.35 -3.61
N LYS A 565 9.10 -37.98 -3.31
CA LYS A 565 9.48 -39.27 -3.95
C LYS A 565 8.49 -40.40 -3.65
N ARG A 566 8.02 -40.49 -2.40
CA ARG A 566 7.03 -41.48 -1.97
C ARG A 566 5.68 -41.24 -2.63
N GLU A 567 5.24 -39.99 -2.74
CA GLU A 567 4.02 -39.58 -3.47
C GLU A 567 4.11 -39.89 -4.97
N CYS A 568 5.30 -39.77 -5.57
CA CYS A 568 5.55 -40.13 -6.98
C CYS A 568 5.80 -41.64 -7.22
N GLY A 569 5.75 -42.47 -6.19
CA GLY A 569 5.99 -43.92 -6.30
C GLY A 569 7.43 -44.33 -6.67
N GLU A 570 8.42 -43.45 -6.44
CA GLU A 570 9.82 -43.75 -6.73
C GLU A 570 10.51 -44.46 -5.54
N PRO A 571 11.41 -45.43 -5.77
CA PRO A 571 12.16 -46.06 -4.69
C PRO A 571 13.05 -45.06 -3.96
N THR A 572 12.94 -45.03 -2.63
CA THR A 572 13.73 -44.20 -1.72
C THR A 572 15.00 -44.88 -1.19
N ASP A 573 15.13 -46.19 -1.44
CA ASP A 573 16.18 -47.01 -0.85
C ASP A 573 17.58 -46.64 -1.36
N GLY A 574 18.45 -46.22 -0.43
CA GLY A 574 19.82 -45.81 -0.71
C GLY A 574 20.07 -44.29 -0.79
N LEU A 575 19.03 -43.45 -0.74
CA LEU A 575 19.18 -41.99 -0.69
C LEU A 575 19.37 -41.53 0.77
N THR A 576 20.61 -41.51 1.26
CA THR A 576 20.92 -41.00 2.61
C THR A 576 21.08 -39.47 2.62
N PHE A 577 20.76 -38.84 3.76
CA PHE A 577 20.89 -37.40 3.98
C PHE A 577 22.29 -36.87 3.62
N GLU A 578 23.36 -37.56 4.00
CA GLU A 578 24.74 -37.16 3.69
C GLU A 578 25.02 -37.03 2.18
N LYS A 579 24.55 -38.00 1.37
CA LYS A 579 24.73 -37.96 -0.09
C LYS A 579 23.92 -36.83 -0.74
N PHE A 580 22.72 -36.59 -0.20
CA PHE A 580 21.84 -35.49 -0.62
C PHE A 580 22.47 -34.13 -0.27
N GLN A 581 22.99 -33.97 0.95
CA GLN A 581 23.67 -32.78 1.43
C GLN A 581 24.92 -32.45 0.60
N GLN A 582 25.75 -33.45 0.27
CA GLN A 582 26.90 -33.27 -0.62
C GLN A 582 26.49 -32.79 -2.03
N THR A 583 25.34 -33.25 -2.52
CA THR A 583 24.80 -32.84 -3.82
C THR A 583 24.27 -31.41 -3.79
N LEU A 584 23.50 -31.04 -2.76
CA LEU A 584 23.05 -29.65 -2.55
C LEU A 584 24.22 -28.67 -2.39
N LYS A 585 25.27 -29.07 -1.64
CA LYS A 585 26.48 -28.25 -1.46
C LYS A 585 27.19 -27.99 -2.80
N LYS A 586 27.48 -29.03 -3.59
CA LYS A 586 28.08 -28.88 -4.93
C LYS A 586 27.22 -28.03 -5.87
N ASN A 587 25.89 -28.18 -5.81
CA ASN A 587 24.96 -27.40 -6.63
C ASN A 587 24.96 -25.91 -6.22
N ARG A 588 24.90 -25.63 -4.92
CA ARG A 588 25.04 -24.28 -4.35
C ARG A 588 26.34 -23.62 -4.79
N ASP A 589 27.48 -24.29 -4.60
CA ASP A 589 28.80 -23.71 -4.89
C ASP A 589 28.93 -23.37 -6.39
N ALA A 590 28.42 -24.23 -7.28
CA ALA A 590 28.36 -23.97 -8.72
C ALA A 590 27.45 -22.79 -9.10
N LEU A 591 26.30 -22.62 -8.44
CA LEU A 591 25.41 -21.47 -8.66
C LEU A 591 26.01 -20.16 -8.12
N ILE A 592 26.68 -20.19 -6.97
CA ILE A 592 27.40 -19.04 -6.41
C ILE A 592 28.51 -18.60 -7.39
N GLN A 593 29.29 -19.55 -7.92
CA GLN A 593 30.36 -19.27 -8.89
C GLN A 593 29.84 -18.73 -10.23
N ARG A 594 28.69 -19.23 -10.73
CA ARG A 594 28.11 -18.81 -12.02
C ARG A 594 27.28 -17.52 -11.96
N HIS A 595 26.63 -17.23 -10.83
CA HIS A 595 25.66 -16.13 -10.72
C HIS A 595 26.02 -15.07 -9.67
N GLY A 596 27.14 -15.20 -8.96
CA GLY A 596 27.65 -14.18 -8.03
C GLY A 596 26.74 -13.90 -6.82
N CYS A 597 25.88 -14.85 -6.46
CA CYS A 597 24.87 -14.67 -5.41
C CYS A 597 25.38 -15.16 -4.06
N LYS A 598 25.04 -14.48 -2.95
CA LYS A 598 25.51 -14.83 -1.60
C LYS A 598 24.78 -16.03 -0.98
N ARG A 599 23.53 -16.27 -1.38
CA ARG A 599 22.63 -17.29 -0.81
C ARG A 599 21.79 -17.94 -1.90
N VAL A 600 21.46 -19.21 -1.73
CA VAL A 600 20.64 -20.02 -2.65
C VAL A 600 19.65 -20.82 -1.82
N LYS A 601 18.35 -20.69 -2.12
CA LYS A 601 17.28 -21.47 -1.49
C LYS A 601 16.87 -22.62 -2.39
N PHE A 602 16.71 -23.81 -1.82
CA PHE A 602 16.25 -25.00 -2.54
C PHE A 602 14.76 -25.24 -2.26
N SER A 603 14.04 -25.74 -3.26
CA SER A 603 12.65 -26.19 -3.12
C SER A 603 12.40 -27.45 -3.94
N VAL A 604 11.53 -28.33 -3.44
CA VAL A 604 11.11 -29.56 -4.11
C VAL A 604 9.90 -29.29 -4.99
N TYR A 605 9.83 -29.91 -6.16
CA TYR A 605 8.69 -29.85 -7.06
C TYR A 605 8.58 -31.15 -7.89
N VAL A 606 7.38 -31.48 -8.36
CA VAL A 606 7.17 -32.62 -9.27
C VAL A 606 7.36 -32.15 -10.71
N LYS A 607 8.16 -32.87 -11.49
CA LYS A 607 8.31 -32.67 -12.94
C LYS A 607 8.22 -34.01 -13.66
N GLU A 608 7.34 -34.12 -14.65
CA GLU A 608 7.18 -35.35 -15.46
C GLU A 608 6.94 -36.62 -14.59
N GLY A 609 6.19 -36.47 -13.49
CA GLY A 609 5.93 -37.55 -12.53
C GLY A 609 7.09 -37.90 -11.60
N ARG A 610 8.18 -37.12 -11.58
CA ARG A 610 9.38 -37.38 -10.76
C ARG A 610 9.70 -36.22 -9.81
N ALA A 611 10.23 -36.53 -8.63
CA ALA A 611 10.65 -35.54 -7.66
C ALA A 611 11.92 -34.81 -8.14
N SER A 612 11.85 -33.48 -8.24
CA SER A 612 12.92 -32.61 -8.74
C SER A 612 13.22 -31.47 -7.75
N LEU A 613 14.43 -30.93 -7.81
CA LEU A 613 14.89 -29.81 -6.98
C LEU A 613 15.08 -28.55 -7.82
N LYS A 614 14.56 -27.42 -7.34
CA LYS A 614 14.75 -26.09 -7.92
C LYS A 614 15.60 -25.24 -6.98
N ALA A 615 16.75 -24.78 -7.47
CA ALA A 615 17.59 -23.82 -6.79
C ALA A 615 17.21 -22.40 -7.22
N THR A 616 16.88 -21.53 -6.26
CA THR A 616 16.59 -20.11 -6.52
C THR A 616 17.66 -19.26 -5.84
N PRO A 617 18.44 -18.45 -6.58
CA PRO A 617 19.39 -17.53 -5.96
C PRO A 617 18.64 -16.43 -5.21
N VAL A 618 19.03 -16.20 -3.96
CA VAL A 618 18.53 -15.08 -3.16
C VAL A 618 19.51 -13.93 -3.33
N ARG A 619 19.05 -12.85 -3.98
CA ARG A 619 19.71 -11.55 -3.96
C ARG A 619 19.15 -10.77 -2.78
N ASP A 620 20.02 -10.39 -1.87
CA ASP A 620 19.75 -9.38 -0.83
C ASP A 620 20.09 -7.99 -1.40
#